data_AF-A0A8E1QZM2-F1
#
_entry.id   AF-A0A8E1QZM2-F1
#
_cell.length_a   1.000
_cell.length_b   1.000
_cell.length_c   1.000
_cell.angle_alpha   90.00
_cell.angle_beta   90.00
_cell.angle_gamma   90.00
#
_symmetry.space_group_name_H-M   'P 1'
#
loop_
_entity.id
_entity.type
_entity.pdbx_description
1 polymer ?
#
loop_
_entity_poly.entity_id
_entity_poly.type
_entity_poly.pdbx_seq_one_letter_code
_entity_poly.pdbx_strand_id
1 'polypeptide(L)'
;MIVTDVPFYVIDITTNNEEADKYIDCFNIVVGSELMLQLKDLTIDFVNNKITVPSVAPKRSQASPNMCFSSNMNLLSKGIVQGNKMLMNIDTGDASYGSLDKRFFENNKEYITTHCKLDTIRGAGIGGVHISKCYRIQNIELELGNSKLSVPEMVVLLENNTGGVLYSYQCNLGLKSLMLFRKVRFNLVDFVLTTFE
;
A
#
# COMPACT_ATOMS: atom_id res chain seq x y z
N MET A 1 7.33 -20.55 16.63
CA MET A 1 6.66 -20.97 15.38
C MET A 1 7.74 -21.06 14.31
N ILE A 2 7.79 -22.15 13.57
CA ILE A 2 8.66 -22.29 12.39
C ILE A 2 7.73 -22.20 11.18
N VAL A 3 8.00 -21.29 10.25
CA VAL A 3 7.29 -21.23 8.97
C VAL A 3 8.09 -22.06 7.97
N THR A 4 7.48 -23.06 7.36
CA THR A 4 8.10 -23.92 6.35
C THR A 4 7.41 -23.73 5.01
N ASP A 5 8.08 -24.14 3.93
CA ASP A 5 7.51 -24.21 2.57
C ASP A 5 6.97 -22.87 2.04
N VAL A 6 7.67 -21.78 2.37
CA VAL A 6 7.36 -20.43 1.86
C VAL A 6 8.11 -20.21 0.56
N PRO A 7 7.41 -20.00 -0.58
CA PRO A 7 8.06 -19.56 -1.80
C PRO A 7 8.75 -18.20 -1.58
N PHE A 8 9.97 -18.06 -2.06
CA PHE A 8 10.66 -16.76 -2.08
C PHE A 8 11.39 -16.59 -3.41
N TYR A 9 11.53 -15.33 -3.80
CA TYR A 9 12.33 -14.94 -4.95
C TYR A 9 13.62 -14.29 -4.46
N VAL A 10 14.73 -14.66 -5.09
CA VAL A 10 16.01 -13.95 -4.93
C VAL A 10 16.15 -13.09 -6.18
N ILE A 11 16.16 -11.77 -5.98
CA ILE A 11 16.22 -10.79 -7.05
C ILE A 11 17.40 -9.87 -6.75
N ASP A 12 18.32 -9.75 -7.69
CA ASP A 12 19.32 -8.68 -7.67
C ASP A 12 18.62 -7.38 -8.05
N ILE A 13 18.39 -6.52 -7.06
CA ILE A 13 17.71 -5.25 -7.29
C ILE A 13 18.75 -4.20 -7.70
N THR A 14 18.87 -3.95 -8.99
CA THR A 14 19.48 -2.72 -9.53
C THR A 14 18.45 -2.01 -10.38
N THR A 15 18.41 -0.68 -10.27
CA THR A 15 17.54 0.17 -11.07
C THR A 15 18.23 0.70 -12.33
N ASN A 16 19.51 0.36 -12.54
CA ASN A 16 20.39 0.98 -13.52
C ASN A 16 20.41 2.51 -13.40
N ASN A 17 20.29 3.01 -12.17
CA ASN A 17 20.31 4.43 -11.86
C ASN A 17 21.15 4.67 -10.60
N GLU A 18 22.32 5.29 -10.79
CA GLU A 18 23.31 5.48 -9.72
C GLU A 18 22.76 6.22 -8.49
N GLU A 19 21.78 7.11 -8.66
CA GLU A 19 21.20 7.82 -7.52
C GLU A 19 20.20 6.95 -6.77
N ALA A 20 19.29 6.26 -7.48
CA ALA A 20 18.31 5.40 -6.85
C ALA A 20 18.96 4.18 -6.18
N ASP A 21 20.01 3.63 -6.79
CA ASP A 21 20.74 2.48 -6.26
C ASP A 21 21.45 2.79 -4.93
N LYS A 22 21.68 4.05 -4.57
CA LYS A 22 22.19 4.45 -3.24
C LYS A 22 21.23 4.16 -2.09
N TYR A 23 19.95 3.98 -2.38
CA TYR A 23 18.89 3.84 -1.36
C TYR A 23 18.21 2.48 -1.40
N ILE A 24 18.55 1.59 -2.34
CA ILE A 24 17.79 0.36 -2.59
C ILE A 24 18.11 -0.77 -1.62
N ASP A 25 19.23 -0.69 -0.89
CA ASP A 25 19.63 -1.66 0.14
C ASP A 25 18.58 -1.81 1.25
N CYS A 26 17.70 -0.82 1.44
CA CYS A 26 16.59 -0.95 2.38
C CYS A 26 15.56 -2.02 1.99
N PHE A 27 15.58 -2.50 0.73
CA PHE A 27 14.74 -3.57 0.20
C PHE A 27 15.45 -4.93 0.14
N ASN A 28 16.59 -5.11 0.81
CA ASN A 28 17.33 -6.38 0.85
C ASN A 28 16.47 -7.60 1.22
N ILE A 29 15.39 -7.39 1.99
CA ILE A 29 14.35 -8.41 2.22
C ILE A 29 12.98 -7.72 2.15
N VAL A 30 12.12 -8.20 1.26
CA VAL A 30 10.71 -7.82 1.20
C VAL A 30 9.86 -9.01 1.66
N VAL A 31 9.12 -8.82 2.75
CA VAL A 31 8.14 -9.80 3.21
C VAL A 31 6.82 -9.53 2.50
N GLY A 32 6.49 -10.37 1.54
CA GLY A 32 5.27 -10.27 0.75
C GLY A 32 4.03 -10.89 1.39
N SER A 33 2.89 -10.65 0.75
CA SER A 33 1.57 -11.16 1.12
C SER A 33 1.50 -12.68 1.30
N GLU A 34 2.29 -13.45 0.55
CA GLU A 34 2.30 -14.92 0.64
C GLU A 34 2.81 -15.43 2.00
N LEU A 35 3.91 -14.84 2.50
CA LEU A 35 4.37 -15.17 3.85
C LEU A 35 3.34 -14.71 4.88
N MET A 36 2.77 -13.52 4.71
CA MET A 36 1.72 -13.04 5.60
C MET A 36 0.54 -14.02 5.67
N LEU A 37 0.10 -14.59 4.54
CA LEU A 37 -0.96 -15.62 4.49
C LEU A 37 -0.60 -16.86 5.31
N GLN A 38 0.66 -17.30 5.30
CA GLN A 38 1.14 -18.41 6.13
C GLN A 38 1.19 -18.06 7.63
N LEU A 39 1.55 -16.81 7.96
CA LEU A 39 1.54 -16.30 9.34
C LEU A 39 0.11 -16.16 9.88
N LYS A 40 -0.89 -16.02 9.01
CA LYS A 40 -2.34 -15.93 9.28
C LYS A 40 -2.80 -14.69 10.06
N ASP A 41 -1.95 -14.16 10.92
CA ASP A 41 -2.19 -12.94 11.67
C ASP A 41 -0.87 -12.22 11.93
N LEU A 42 -0.84 -10.92 11.71
CA LEU A 42 0.29 -10.09 12.10
C LEU A 42 -0.18 -8.67 12.45
N THR A 43 0.55 -8.03 13.35
CA THR A 43 0.37 -6.63 13.69
C THR A 43 1.68 -5.89 13.50
N ILE A 44 1.66 -4.84 12.67
CA ILE A 44 2.73 -3.86 12.56
C ILE A 44 2.43 -2.75 13.57
N ASP A 45 3.34 -2.54 14.51
CA ASP A 45 3.29 -1.52 15.55
C ASP A 45 4.36 -0.47 15.25
N PHE A 46 3.93 0.64 14.63
CA PHE A 46 4.79 1.74 14.22
C PHE A 46 5.28 2.58 15.41
N VAL A 47 4.56 2.57 16.53
CA VAL A 47 4.97 3.29 17.76
C VAL A 47 6.16 2.61 18.41
N ASN A 48 6.15 1.27 18.46
CA ASN A 48 7.18 0.48 19.13
C ASN A 48 8.21 -0.13 18.17
N ASN A 49 8.10 0.12 16.86
CA ASN A 49 8.92 -0.47 15.80
C ASN A 49 8.95 -2.01 15.88
N LYS A 50 7.76 -2.63 16.01
CA LYS A 50 7.63 -4.08 16.19
C LYS A 50 6.64 -4.67 15.20
N ILE A 51 6.98 -5.85 14.69
CA ILE A 51 6.03 -6.74 14.04
C ILE A 51 5.75 -7.88 15.00
N THR A 52 4.48 -8.09 15.33
CA THR A 52 4.03 -9.16 16.23
C THR A 52 3.24 -10.19 15.44
N VAL A 53 3.60 -11.45 15.60
CA VAL A 53 2.87 -12.60 15.05
C VAL A 53 2.40 -13.46 16.23
N PRO A 54 1.10 -13.75 16.36
CA PRO A 54 0.60 -14.65 17.40
C PRO A 54 1.22 -16.05 17.29
N SER A 55 1.57 -16.65 18.42
CA SER A 55 2.07 -18.04 18.46
C SER A 55 1.01 -19.07 18.10
N VAL A 56 -0.26 -18.70 18.27
CA VAL A 56 -1.44 -19.49 17.91
C VAL A 56 -2.25 -18.68 16.89
N ALA A 57 -2.40 -19.22 15.69
CA ALA A 57 -3.19 -18.59 14.66
C ALA A 57 -4.66 -18.43 15.09
N PRO A 58 -5.32 -17.32 14.74
CA PRO A 58 -6.73 -17.15 15.01
C PRO A 58 -7.57 -18.22 14.27
N LYS A 59 -8.74 -18.53 14.82
CA LYS A 59 -9.74 -19.34 14.13
C LYS A 59 -10.65 -18.42 13.32
N ARG A 60 -11.14 -18.93 12.19
CA ARG A 60 -12.11 -18.23 11.36
C ARG A 60 -13.33 -17.85 12.19
N SER A 61 -13.77 -16.60 12.05
CA SER A 61 -14.92 -16.02 12.73
C SER A 61 -16.04 -15.68 11.74
N GLN A 62 -17.07 -14.99 12.21
CA GLN A 62 -18.14 -14.42 11.38
C GLN A 62 -17.89 -12.95 11.02
N ALA A 63 -16.66 -12.45 11.25
CA ALA A 63 -16.31 -11.08 10.89
C ALA A 63 -16.44 -10.89 9.36
N SER A 64 -17.00 -9.74 8.97
CA SER A 64 -17.12 -9.40 7.55
C SER A 64 -15.75 -8.98 6.99
N PRO A 65 -15.31 -9.54 5.84
CA PRO A 65 -14.03 -9.19 5.27
C PRO A 65 -14.05 -7.76 4.71
N ASN A 66 -12.98 -7.02 4.97
CA ASN A 66 -12.70 -5.72 4.35
C ASN A 66 -11.41 -5.75 3.50
N MET A 67 -10.82 -6.93 3.32
CA MET A 67 -9.64 -7.18 2.52
C MET A 67 -9.84 -8.40 1.61
N CYS A 68 -9.03 -8.52 0.56
CA CYS A 68 -8.84 -9.75 -0.19
C CYS A 68 -7.39 -9.88 -0.65
N PHE A 69 -7.00 -11.12 -0.95
CA PHE A 69 -5.77 -11.40 -1.68
C PHE A 69 -6.11 -11.50 -3.17
N SER A 70 -5.52 -10.65 -4.01
CA SER A 70 -5.84 -10.59 -5.43
C SER A 70 -5.04 -11.60 -6.26
N SER A 71 -5.45 -11.81 -7.51
CA SER A 71 -4.69 -12.60 -8.49
C SER A 71 -3.31 -12.02 -8.81
N ASN A 72 -3.09 -10.74 -8.50
CA ASN A 72 -1.81 -10.06 -8.70
C ASN A 72 -0.94 -10.13 -7.43
N MET A 73 -1.26 -11.07 -6.53
CA MET A 73 -0.49 -11.40 -5.33
C MET A 73 -0.33 -10.25 -4.34
N ASN A 74 -1.32 -9.34 -4.29
CA ASN A 74 -1.34 -8.21 -3.38
C ASN A 74 -2.56 -8.23 -2.45
N LEU A 75 -2.44 -7.52 -1.32
CA LEU A 75 -3.52 -7.37 -0.34
C LEU A 75 -4.30 -6.09 -0.64
N LEU A 76 -5.54 -6.26 -1.08
CA LEU A 76 -6.42 -5.15 -1.38
C LEU A 76 -7.41 -4.94 -0.24
N SER A 77 -7.47 -3.73 0.31
CA SER A 77 -8.46 -3.37 1.33
C SER A 77 -9.48 -2.39 0.78
N LYS A 78 -10.71 -2.47 1.29
CA LYS A 78 -11.72 -1.45 1.09
C LYS A 78 -11.38 -0.24 1.95
N GLY A 79 -11.40 0.94 1.36
CA GLY A 79 -11.29 2.19 2.10
C GLY A 79 -11.96 3.35 1.38
N ILE A 80 -11.81 4.54 1.94
CA ILE A 80 -12.38 5.78 1.41
C ILE A 80 -11.28 6.83 1.36
N VAL A 81 -11.17 7.54 0.23
CA VAL A 81 -10.31 8.72 0.10
C VAL A 81 -11.16 9.89 -0.35
N GLN A 82 -11.19 10.98 0.42
CA GLN A 82 -11.99 12.17 0.10
C GLN A 82 -13.44 11.80 -0.26
N GLY A 83 -14.09 10.97 0.57
CA GLY A 83 -15.44 10.46 0.34
C GLY A 83 -15.60 9.42 -0.79
N ASN A 84 -14.58 9.15 -1.59
CA ASN A 84 -14.61 8.17 -2.67
C ASN A 84 -14.29 6.77 -2.15
N LYS A 85 -15.25 5.84 -2.23
CA LYS A 85 -15.02 4.42 -1.92
C LYS A 85 -14.12 3.79 -2.98
N MET A 86 -13.11 3.04 -2.54
CA MET A 86 -12.16 2.40 -3.45
C MET A 86 -11.50 1.15 -2.88
N LEU A 87 -10.89 0.37 -3.78
CA LEU A 87 -9.93 -0.67 -3.42
C LEU A 87 -8.52 -0.05 -3.34
N MET A 88 -7.87 -0.30 -2.21
CA MET A 88 -6.52 0.18 -1.88
C MET A 88 -5.55 -1.00 -1.81
N ASN A 89 -4.46 -0.94 -2.56
CA ASN A 89 -3.32 -1.82 -2.34
C ASN A 89 -2.57 -1.38 -1.08
N ILE A 90 -2.38 -2.30 -0.14
CA ILE A 90 -1.63 -2.04 1.08
C ILE A 90 -0.16 -2.38 0.82
N ASP A 91 0.66 -1.36 0.63
CA ASP A 91 2.02 -1.51 0.12
C ASP A 91 3.04 -0.96 1.11
N THR A 92 3.49 -1.83 2.02
CA THR A 92 4.58 -1.49 2.94
C THR A 92 5.94 -1.36 2.25
N GLY A 93 6.05 -1.74 0.97
CA GLY A 93 7.25 -1.56 0.14
C GLY A 93 7.30 -0.20 -0.56
N ASP A 94 6.18 0.52 -0.66
CA ASP A 94 6.16 1.89 -1.15
C ASP A 94 6.54 2.86 -0.02
N ALA A 95 7.75 3.41 -0.05
CA ALA A 95 8.24 4.34 0.97
C ALA A 95 7.55 5.73 0.97
N SER A 96 6.60 5.97 0.08
CA SER A 96 5.85 7.22 -0.01
C SER A 96 4.55 7.17 0.82
N TYR A 97 3.73 8.23 0.73
CA TYR A 97 2.35 8.20 1.22
C TYR A 97 1.43 7.39 0.29
N GLY A 98 1.87 7.11 -0.93
CA GLY A 98 1.11 6.40 -1.93
C GLY A 98 0.61 7.28 -3.07
N SER A 99 -0.21 6.67 -3.91
CA SER A 99 -0.74 7.28 -5.14
C SER A 99 -2.20 6.94 -5.38
N LEU A 100 -2.90 7.88 -5.99
CA LEU A 100 -4.25 7.73 -6.53
C LEU A 100 -4.14 7.64 -8.05
N ASP A 101 -4.95 6.78 -8.64
CA ASP A 101 -4.87 6.52 -10.07
C ASP A 101 -5.67 7.54 -10.92
N LYS A 102 -5.64 7.33 -12.23
CA LYS A 102 -6.37 8.16 -13.19
C LYS A 102 -7.89 8.16 -12.96
N ARG A 103 -8.48 7.09 -12.43
CA ARG A 103 -9.93 7.07 -12.15
C ARG A 103 -10.28 8.09 -11.07
N PHE A 104 -9.45 8.22 -10.03
CA PHE A 104 -9.60 9.28 -9.04
C PHE A 104 -9.46 10.67 -9.67
N PHE A 105 -8.48 10.85 -10.58
CA PHE A 105 -8.32 12.10 -11.31
C PHE A 105 -9.57 12.48 -12.10
N GLU A 106 -10.08 11.60 -12.96
CA GLU A 106 -11.23 11.92 -13.82
C GLU A 106 -12.49 12.22 -12.99
N ASN A 107 -12.70 11.51 -11.87
CA ASN A 107 -13.83 11.73 -10.98
C ASN A 107 -13.75 13.07 -10.22
N ASN A 108 -12.56 13.66 -10.06
CA ASN A 108 -12.32 14.86 -9.26
C ASN A 108 -11.60 15.96 -10.07
N LYS A 109 -11.69 15.90 -11.40
CA LYS A 109 -10.85 16.65 -12.33
C LYS A 109 -10.90 18.16 -12.14
N GLU A 110 -12.11 18.70 -12.01
CA GLU A 110 -12.31 20.13 -11.79
C GLU A 110 -11.57 20.59 -10.54
N TYR A 111 -11.85 19.97 -9.40
CA TYR A 111 -11.18 20.28 -8.14
C TYR A 111 -9.64 20.17 -8.25
N ILE A 112 -9.14 19.07 -8.80
CA ILE A 112 -7.69 18.81 -8.90
C ILE A 112 -7.01 19.85 -9.79
N THR A 113 -7.55 20.12 -10.97
CA THR A 113 -6.93 21.08 -11.91
C THR A 113 -7.00 22.53 -11.44
N THR A 114 -7.99 22.88 -10.61
CA THR A 114 -8.13 24.22 -10.02
C THR A 114 -7.26 24.43 -8.78
N HIS A 115 -7.13 23.41 -7.92
CA HIS A 115 -6.52 23.58 -6.58
C HIS A 115 -5.15 22.92 -6.43
N CYS A 116 -4.78 21.99 -7.31
CA CYS A 116 -3.52 21.26 -7.22
C CYS A 116 -2.54 21.71 -8.30
N LYS A 117 -1.25 21.58 -8.02
CA LYS A 117 -0.19 21.89 -8.97
C LYS A 117 0.18 20.66 -9.79
N LEU A 118 0.27 20.82 -11.11
CA LEU A 118 0.83 19.81 -12.01
C LEU A 118 2.32 19.64 -11.71
N ASP A 119 2.76 18.39 -11.60
CA ASP A 119 4.12 18.00 -11.25
C ASP A 119 4.52 16.70 -11.97
N THR A 120 5.74 16.25 -11.70
CA THR A 120 6.25 14.94 -12.05
C THR A 120 6.83 14.25 -10.82
N ILE A 121 6.55 12.96 -10.68
CA ILE A 121 7.19 12.12 -9.67
C ILE A 121 8.16 11.15 -10.35
N ARG A 122 9.27 10.87 -9.68
CA ARG A 122 10.23 9.83 -10.05
C ARG A 122 10.12 8.71 -9.03
N GLY A 123 9.85 7.50 -9.48
CA GLY A 123 9.79 6.31 -8.64
C GLY A 123 10.86 5.31 -9.06
N ALA A 124 11.34 4.53 -8.11
CA ALA A 124 12.35 3.50 -8.32
C ALA A 124 11.93 2.24 -7.56
N GLY A 125 12.16 1.07 -8.14
CA GLY A 125 11.83 -0.21 -7.52
C GLY A 125 12.16 -1.39 -8.43
N ILE A 126 11.54 -2.54 -8.16
CA ILE A 126 11.65 -3.70 -9.03
C ILE A 126 11.08 -3.31 -10.41
N GLY A 127 11.95 -3.33 -11.44
CA GLY A 127 11.62 -2.85 -12.80
C GLY A 127 12.28 -1.52 -13.19
N GLY A 128 13.06 -0.90 -12.31
CA GLY A 128 13.87 0.28 -12.63
C GLY A 128 13.24 1.60 -12.21
N VAL A 129 13.68 2.68 -12.85
CA VAL A 129 13.20 4.04 -12.60
C VAL A 129 12.10 4.42 -13.59
N HIS A 130 11.03 5.04 -13.09
CA HIS A 130 9.95 5.59 -13.90
C HIS A 130 9.69 7.06 -13.53
N ILE A 131 9.24 7.84 -14.51
CA ILE A 131 8.81 9.23 -14.33
C ILE A 131 7.35 9.33 -14.77
N SER A 132 6.49 9.84 -13.89
CA SER A 132 5.05 9.94 -14.16
C SER A 132 4.56 11.36 -13.93
N LYS A 133 3.69 11.85 -14.81
CA LYS A 133 2.97 13.12 -14.60
C LYS A 133 1.89 12.94 -13.54
N CYS A 134 1.82 13.87 -12.62
CA CYS A 134 0.86 13.81 -11.52
C CYS A 134 0.39 15.20 -11.06
N TYR A 135 -0.66 15.21 -10.26
CA TYR A 135 -0.97 16.34 -9.37
C TYR A 135 -0.63 15.95 -7.93
N ARG A 136 -0.17 16.91 -7.13
CA ARG A 136 -0.04 16.72 -5.67
C ARG A 136 -1.27 17.25 -4.97
N ILE A 137 -1.98 16.39 -4.27
CA ILE A 137 -3.09 16.77 -3.40
C ILE A 137 -2.62 16.72 -1.94
N GLN A 138 -3.04 17.71 -1.15
CA GLN A 138 -2.62 17.92 0.24
C GLN A 138 -3.79 17.66 1.19
N ASN A 139 -3.49 17.29 2.45
CA ASN A 139 -4.46 17.11 3.54
C ASN A 139 -5.64 16.21 3.15
N ILE A 140 -5.31 14.99 2.79
CA ILE A 140 -6.25 14.03 2.20
C ILE A 140 -6.91 13.22 3.31
N GLU A 141 -8.23 13.29 3.37
CA GLU A 141 -8.99 12.43 4.26
C GLU A 141 -8.95 10.97 3.79
N LEU A 142 -8.50 10.08 4.68
CA LEU A 142 -8.41 8.63 4.47
C LEU A 142 -9.20 7.90 5.54
N GLU A 143 -10.07 6.98 5.13
CA GLU A 143 -10.69 5.98 6.00
C GLU A 143 -10.24 4.58 5.60
N LEU A 144 -9.68 3.85 6.57
CA LEU A 144 -9.19 2.50 6.39
C LEU A 144 -9.29 1.76 7.73
N GLY A 145 -9.73 0.49 7.71
CA GLY A 145 -9.62 -0.39 8.88
C GLY A 145 -10.38 0.07 10.13
N ASN A 146 -11.47 0.83 9.96
CA ASN A 146 -12.29 1.48 11.00
C ASN A 146 -11.66 2.72 11.66
N SER A 147 -10.57 3.25 11.11
CA SER A 147 -9.97 4.52 11.54
C SER A 147 -10.04 5.55 10.43
N LYS A 148 -9.92 6.83 10.79
CA LYS A 148 -9.98 7.98 9.90
C LYS A 148 -8.84 8.95 10.23
N LEU A 149 -8.05 9.30 9.23
CA LEU A 149 -6.95 10.25 9.40
C LEU A 149 -6.79 11.18 8.21
N SER A 150 -5.93 12.19 8.39
CA SER A 150 -5.50 13.08 7.31
C SER A 150 -4.08 12.70 6.86
N VAL A 151 -3.94 12.32 5.60
CA VAL A 151 -2.66 12.08 4.95
C VAL A 151 -2.11 13.43 4.47
N PRO A 152 -0.87 13.83 4.84
CA PRO A 152 -0.33 15.13 4.48
C PRO A 152 -0.32 15.40 2.97
N GLU A 153 0.09 14.42 2.17
CA GLU A 153 0.04 14.51 0.72
C GLU A 153 -0.09 13.14 0.05
N MET A 154 -0.63 13.11 -1.16
CA MET A 154 -0.50 11.98 -2.09
C MET A 154 -0.39 12.52 -3.51
N VAL A 155 0.10 11.68 -4.43
CA VAL A 155 0.10 11.99 -5.85
C VAL A 155 -1.13 11.42 -6.54
N VAL A 156 -1.69 12.16 -7.49
CA VAL A 156 -2.74 11.70 -8.39
C VAL A 156 -2.14 11.53 -9.78
N LEU A 157 -2.04 10.29 -10.26
CA LEU A 157 -1.41 9.94 -11.52
C LEU A 157 -2.36 10.22 -12.70
N LEU A 158 -1.79 10.74 -13.80
CA LEU A 158 -2.55 11.07 -15.01
C LEU A 158 -2.52 9.98 -16.08
N GLU A 159 -1.48 9.16 -16.04
CA GLU A 159 -1.35 8.02 -16.92
C GLU A 159 -2.22 6.89 -16.38
N ASN A 160 -2.85 6.13 -17.29
CA ASN A 160 -3.31 4.82 -16.89
C ASN A 160 -2.06 4.06 -16.42
N ASN A 161 -2.16 3.22 -15.40
CA ASN A 161 -1.11 2.23 -15.16
C ASN A 161 -1.07 1.33 -16.40
N THR A 162 -0.29 1.72 -17.43
CA THR A 162 -0.24 1.11 -18.76
C THR A 162 0.64 -0.13 -18.72
N GLY A 163 0.16 -1.12 -17.97
CA GLY A 163 0.55 -2.52 -18.01
C GLY A 163 -0.67 -3.30 -17.56
N GLY A 164 -1.46 -3.79 -18.51
CA GLY A 164 -2.82 -4.27 -18.31
C GLY A 164 -3.00 -5.25 -17.16
N VAL A 165 -4.21 -5.30 -16.58
CA VAL A 165 -4.67 -6.30 -15.59
C VAL A 165 -3.91 -6.30 -14.24
N LEU A 166 -2.67 -5.79 -14.17
CA LEU A 166 -1.77 -5.86 -13.01
C LEU A 166 -2.18 -4.97 -11.82
N TYR A 167 -2.99 -3.94 -12.04
CA TYR A 167 -3.37 -3.00 -10.99
C TYR A 167 -4.89 -2.77 -10.97
N SER A 168 -5.62 -3.67 -10.28
CA SER A 168 -7.09 -3.59 -10.12
C SER A 168 -7.54 -2.57 -9.06
N TYR A 169 -6.60 -1.99 -8.31
CA TYR A 169 -6.84 -1.02 -7.25
C TYR A 169 -6.76 0.42 -7.74
N GLN A 170 -7.44 1.35 -7.04
CA GLN A 170 -7.47 2.77 -7.39
C GLN A 170 -6.48 3.60 -6.57
N CYS A 171 -5.95 3.02 -5.49
CA CYS A 171 -5.04 3.65 -4.55
C CYS A 171 -3.91 2.68 -4.21
N ASN A 172 -2.66 3.08 -4.40
CA ASN A 172 -1.53 2.46 -3.71
C ASN A 172 -1.36 3.19 -2.38
N LEU A 173 -1.41 2.49 -1.26
CA LEU A 173 -1.20 3.09 0.06
C LEU A 173 0.18 2.71 0.57
N GLY A 174 1.07 3.70 0.58
CA GLY A 174 2.46 3.51 0.96
C GLY A 174 2.70 3.50 2.47
N LEU A 175 3.90 3.09 2.85
CA LEU A 175 4.40 2.96 4.21
C LEU A 175 4.21 4.25 5.03
N LYS A 176 4.46 5.44 4.46
CA LYS A 176 4.30 6.69 5.23
C LYS A 176 2.86 6.93 5.64
N SER A 177 1.89 6.54 4.81
CA SER A 177 0.47 6.62 5.19
C SER A 177 0.10 5.59 6.24
N LEU A 178 0.65 4.38 6.14
CA LEU A 178 0.44 3.34 7.16
C LEU A 178 1.03 3.74 8.52
N MET A 179 2.17 4.43 8.53
CA MET A 179 2.81 4.96 9.74
C MET A 179 2.01 6.06 10.44
N LEU A 180 1.02 6.68 9.77
CA LEU A 180 0.11 7.63 10.42
C LEU A 180 -0.87 6.93 11.37
N PHE A 181 -1.10 5.63 11.18
CA PHE A 181 -1.74 4.79 12.19
C PHE A 181 -0.67 4.35 13.20
N ARG A 182 -1.04 4.24 14.48
CA ARG A 182 -0.15 3.66 15.50
C ARG A 182 0.16 2.20 15.21
N LYS A 183 -0.87 1.45 14.78
CA LYS A 183 -0.77 0.03 14.46
C LYS A 183 -1.67 -0.34 13.29
N VAL A 184 -1.25 -1.37 12.56
CA VAL A 184 -2.05 -2.03 11.53
C VAL A 184 -2.02 -3.53 11.77
N ARG A 185 -3.19 -4.14 11.97
CA ARG A 185 -3.34 -5.59 12.13
C ARG A 185 -3.97 -6.19 10.88
N PHE A 186 -3.37 -7.28 10.43
CA PHE A 186 -3.84 -8.12 9.35
C PHE A 186 -4.32 -9.44 9.95
N ASN A 187 -5.62 -9.68 9.97
CA ASN A 187 -6.19 -11.01 10.18
C ASN A 187 -6.48 -11.62 8.80
N LEU A 188 -5.63 -12.55 8.37
CA LEU A 188 -5.70 -13.17 7.06
C LEU A 188 -6.50 -14.48 7.06
N VAL A 189 -7.04 -14.89 8.20
CA VAL A 189 -8.03 -15.97 8.29
C VAL A 189 -9.42 -15.45 7.94
N ASP A 190 -9.76 -14.26 8.43
CA ASP A 190 -11.04 -13.58 8.16
C ASP A 190 -10.94 -12.51 7.06
N PHE A 191 -9.73 -12.22 6.57
CA PHE A 191 -9.45 -11.10 5.66
C PHE A 191 -9.97 -9.76 6.18
N VAL A 192 -9.58 -9.45 7.42
CA VAL A 192 -9.89 -8.21 8.11
C VAL A 192 -8.60 -7.45 8.40
N LEU A 193 -8.51 -6.25 7.85
CA LEU A 193 -7.54 -5.24 8.24
C LEU A 193 -8.16 -4.31 9.28
N THR A 194 -7.43 -4.07 10.36
CA THR A 194 -7.80 -3.13 11.42
C THR A 194 -6.67 -2.17 11.66
N THR A 195 -7.00 -0.88 11.76
CA THR A 195 -6.07 0.20 12.04
C THR A 195 -6.37 0.78 13.42
N PHE A 196 -5.36 1.40 14.04
CA PHE A 196 -5.45 1.98 15.37
C PHE A 196 -4.80 3.36 15.36
N GLU A 197 -5.50 4.39 15.86
CA GLU A 197 -5.06 5.79 15.98
C GLU A 197 -4.38 6.12 17.31
#